data_AF-A0A9D6I2M9-F1
#
_entry.id   AF-A0A9D6I2M9-F1
#
_cell.length_a   1.000
_cell.length_b   1.000
_cell.length_c   1.000
_cell.angle_alpha   90.00
_cell.angle_beta   90.00
_cell.angle_gamma   90.00
#
_symmetry.space_group_name_H-M   'P 1'
#
loop_
_entity.id
_entity.type
_entity.pdbx_description
1 polymer ?
#
loop_
_entity_poly.entity_id
_entity_poly.type
_entity_poly.pdbx_seq_one_letter_code
_entity_poly.pdbx_strand_id
1 'polypeptide(L)'
;MPGLGTSFGRGAMTNHWIDVKNADAILIMGSNAAENHPIAFKWVEAAKQQGGTLISVDPRFTRTSALADIYAPLRSGTDIVFLGGMIYQVLASDRFQREYVVEYTNASFLLDPAFGFKEPSGSRTATSPGGIRRRRPTTAPPGSTSLTPRGTRFRIRR
;
A
#
# COMPACT_ATOMS: atom_id res chain seq x y z
N MET A 1 -2.58 -18.11 -15.41
CA MET A 1 -1.18 -17.85 -14.99
C MET A 1 -1.17 -17.46 -13.52
N PRO A 2 -0.35 -18.08 -12.66
CA PRO A 2 -0.14 -17.58 -11.30
C PRO A 2 0.50 -16.19 -11.36
N GLY A 3 -0.07 -15.19 -10.67
CA GLY A 3 0.33 -13.77 -10.79
C GLY A 3 1.77 -13.45 -10.36
N LEU A 4 2.40 -14.30 -9.53
CA LEU A 4 3.81 -14.16 -9.20
C LEU A 4 4.73 -14.51 -10.38
N GLY A 5 4.34 -15.45 -11.24
CA GLY A 5 5.12 -15.81 -12.42
C GLY A 5 5.23 -14.65 -13.41
N THR A 6 4.16 -13.88 -13.60
CA THR A 6 4.15 -12.71 -14.47
C THR A 6 4.91 -11.52 -13.88
N SER A 7 4.98 -11.41 -12.55
CA SER A 7 5.58 -10.27 -11.87
C SER A 7 7.07 -10.48 -11.50
N PHE A 8 7.44 -11.72 -11.13
CA PHE A 8 8.78 -12.07 -10.62
C PHE A 8 9.46 -13.21 -11.38
N GLY A 9 8.83 -13.77 -12.41
CA GLY A 9 9.38 -14.91 -13.16
C GLY A 9 9.33 -16.26 -12.42
N ARG A 10 8.81 -16.31 -11.18
CA ARG A 10 8.68 -17.53 -10.36
C ARG A 10 7.45 -17.50 -9.46
N GLY A 11 6.94 -18.68 -9.09
CA GLY A 11 5.75 -18.82 -8.23
C GLY A 11 6.02 -19.07 -6.74
N ALA A 12 7.27 -19.29 -6.34
CA ALA A 12 7.64 -19.55 -4.95
C ALA A 12 7.72 -18.28 -4.11
N MET A 13 7.59 -18.40 -2.78
CA MET A 13 7.76 -17.30 -1.81
C MET A 13 9.09 -16.57 -2.01
N THR A 14 9.08 -15.24 -1.90
CA THR A 14 10.29 -14.43 -2.13
C THR A 14 11.34 -14.61 -1.05
N ASN A 15 10.90 -14.85 0.20
CA ASN A 15 11.71 -14.89 1.41
C ASN A 15 11.46 -16.17 2.22
N HIS A 16 12.32 -16.44 3.21
CA HIS A 16 12.19 -17.60 4.07
C HIS A 16 11.23 -17.32 5.25
N TRP A 17 10.51 -18.35 5.73
CA TRP A 17 9.54 -18.20 6.83
C TRP A 17 10.14 -17.65 8.13
N ILE A 18 11.42 -17.96 8.40
CA ILE A 18 12.12 -17.50 9.60
C ILE A 18 12.36 -15.99 9.55
N ASP A 19 12.41 -15.39 8.36
CA ASP A 19 12.68 -13.95 8.22
C ASP A 19 11.51 -13.09 8.73
N VAL A 20 10.29 -13.65 8.76
CA VAL A 20 9.08 -12.99 9.24
C VAL A 20 9.25 -12.46 10.66
N LYS A 21 10.03 -13.14 11.51
CA LYS A 21 10.29 -12.73 12.89
C LYS A 21 10.96 -11.37 13.03
N ASN A 22 11.58 -10.86 11.96
CA ASN A 22 12.31 -9.59 11.94
C ASN A 22 11.49 -8.45 11.33
N ALA A 23 10.22 -8.70 10.98
CA ALA A 23 9.39 -7.70 10.31
C ALA A 23 8.82 -6.66 11.29
N ASP A 24 8.92 -5.38 10.94
CA ASP A 24 8.29 -4.28 11.69
C ASP A 24 6.77 -4.22 11.45
N ALA A 25 6.30 -4.74 10.32
CA ALA A 25 4.89 -4.84 9.99
C ALA A 25 4.63 -6.10 9.16
N ILE A 26 3.53 -6.80 9.47
CA ILE A 26 3.10 -8.01 8.80
C ILE A 26 1.67 -7.81 8.33
N LEU A 27 1.47 -7.93 7.02
CA LEU A 27 0.16 -7.84 6.38
C LEU A 27 -0.29 -9.23 5.94
N ILE A 28 -1.32 -9.77 6.60
CA ILE A 28 -1.98 -11.02 6.22
C ILE A 28 -3.32 -10.68 5.57
N MET A 29 -3.43 -10.91 4.27
CA MET A 29 -4.67 -10.66 3.52
C MET A 29 -5.32 -11.98 3.07
N GLY A 30 -6.60 -12.16 3.41
CA GLY A 30 -7.43 -13.29 2.98
C GLY A 30 -6.98 -14.67 3.45
N SER A 31 -6.16 -14.75 4.50
CA SER A 31 -5.56 -15.99 4.98
C SER A 31 -5.72 -16.18 6.49
N ASN A 32 -6.11 -17.39 6.90
CA ASN A 32 -6.17 -17.80 8.30
C ASN A 32 -4.89 -18.55 8.71
N ALA A 33 -3.76 -17.84 8.71
CA ALA A 33 -2.44 -18.42 9.00
C ALA A 33 -2.34 -19.04 10.41
N ALA A 34 -3.05 -18.49 11.40
CA ALA A 34 -3.06 -19.01 12.77
C ALA A 34 -3.59 -20.46 12.86
N GLU A 35 -4.55 -20.83 12.02
CA GLU A 35 -5.08 -22.20 11.96
C GLU A 35 -4.39 -23.06 10.90
N ASN A 36 -4.14 -22.50 9.72
CA ASN A 36 -3.64 -23.26 8.57
C ASN A 36 -2.12 -23.52 8.64
N HIS A 37 -1.37 -22.63 9.29
CA HIS A 37 0.08 -22.65 9.33
C HIS A 37 0.63 -22.34 10.74
N PRO A 38 0.23 -23.06 11.79
CA PRO A 38 0.56 -22.72 13.18
C PRO A 38 2.07 -22.68 13.44
N ILE A 39 2.84 -23.58 12.82
CA ILE A 39 4.32 -23.62 12.93
C ILE A 39 4.95 -22.38 12.31
N ALA A 40 4.32 -21.81 11.28
CA ALA A 40 4.79 -20.63 10.60
C ALA A 40 4.35 -19.36 11.34
N PHE A 41 3.13 -19.39 11.91
CA PHE A 41 2.54 -18.31 12.68
C PHE A 41 3.32 -17.97 13.96
N LYS A 42 4.08 -18.93 14.52
CA LYS A 42 5.02 -18.65 15.63
C LYS A 42 6.00 -17.51 15.30
N TRP A 43 6.40 -17.35 14.03
CA TRP A 43 7.31 -16.28 13.62
C TRP A 43 6.61 -14.94 13.54
N VAL A 44 5.32 -14.94 13.22
CA VAL A 44 4.47 -13.74 13.30
C VAL A 44 4.36 -13.29 14.76
N GLU A 45 4.08 -14.21 15.68
CA GLU A 45 4.04 -13.91 17.11
C GLU A 45 5.39 -13.40 17.64
N ALA A 46 6.50 -13.99 17.20
CA ALA A 46 7.84 -13.53 17.56
C ALA A 46 8.13 -12.10 17.04
N ALA A 47 7.63 -11.74 15.85
CA ALA A 47 7.73 -10.36 15.35
C ALA A 47 6.89 -9.40 16.20
N LYS A 48 5.67 -9.79 16.55
CA LYS A 48 4.79 -9.01 17.45
C LYS A 48 5.45 -8.75 18.80
N GLN A 49 6.08 -9.77 19.39
CA GLN A 49 6.80 -9.64 20.66
C GLN A 49 8.00 -8.66 20.57
N GLN A 50 8.55 -8.45 19.38
CA GLN A 50 9.61 -7.47 19.12
C GLN A 50 9.08 -6.06 18.78
N GLY A 51 7.76 -5.86 18.82
CA GLY A 51 7.11 -4.58 18.51
C GLY A 51 6.59 -4.47 17.08
N GLY A 52 6.63 -5.55 16.29
CA GLY A 52 6.06 -5.59 14.95
C GLY A 52 4.53 -5.51 14.98
N THR A 53 3.92 -4.86 13.99
CA THR A 53 2.46 -4.73 13.88
C THR A 53 1.87 -5.82 12.99
N LEU A 54 0.89 -6.58 13.47
CA LEU A 54 0.13 -7.54 12.69
C LEU A 54 -1.18 -6.91 12.17
N ILE A 55 -1.33 -6.86 10.86
CA ILE A 55 -2.51 -6.38 10.15
C ILE A 55 -3.19 -7.58 9.49
N SER A 56 -4.45 -7.82 9.84
CA SER A 56 -5.30 -8.84 9.21
C SER A 56 -6.35 -8.15 8.36
N VAL A 57 -6.36 -8.48 7.07
CA VAL A 57 -7.35 -8.00 6.10
C VAL A 57 -8.14 -9.20 5.63
N ASP A 58 -9.37 -9.37 6.11
CA ASP A 58 -10.20 -10.52 5.75
C ASP A 58 -11.68 -10.13 5.80
N PRO A 59 -12.54 -10.61 4.88
CA PRO A 59 -13.99 -10.46 5.03
C PRO A 59 -14.56 -11.21 6.24
N ARG A 60 -13.86 -12.22 6.75
CA ARG A 60 -14.26 -13.05 7.89
C ARG A 60 -13.42 -12.72 9.11
N PHE A 61 -14.05 -12.70 10.26
CA PHE A 61 -13.32 -12.62 11.53
C PHE A 61 -12.74 -14.00 11.87
N THR A 62 -11.46 -14.20 11.60
CA THR A 62 -10.76 -15.48 11.79
C THR A 62 -9.92 -15.49 13.07
N ARG A 63 -9.34 -16.65 13.43
CA ARG A 63 -8.38 -16.73 14.55
C ARG A 63 -7.14 -15.87 14.31
N THR A 64 -6.73 -15.71 13.05
CA THR A 64 -5.67 -14.76 12.68
C THR A 64 -6.09 -13.32 12.96
N SER A 65 -7.33 -12.96 12.62
CA SER A 65 -7.90 -11.63 12.89
C SER A 65 -8.02 -11.35 14.38
N ALA A 66 -8.36 -12.36 15.19
CA ALA A 66 -8.42 -12.23 16.65
C ALA A 66 -7.05 -11.95 17.30
N LEU A 67 -5.96 -12.35 16.65
CA LEU A 67 -4.59 -12.12 17.11
C LEU A 67 -3.94 -10.88 16.48
N ALA A 68 -4.60 -10.20 15.54
CA ALA A 68 -4.08 -9.03 14.85
C ALA A 68 -4.20 -7.76 15.70
N ASP A 69 -3.26 -6.83 15.51
CA ASP A 69 -3.33 -5.50 16.12
C ASP A 69 -4.32 -4.60 15.37
N ILE A 70 -4.39 -4.78 14.04
CA ILE A 70 -5.33 -4.10 13.16
C ILE A 70 -6.11 -5.16 12.38
N TYR A 71 -7.43 -5.17 12.56
CA TYR A 71 -8.34 -5.93 11.71
C TYR A 71 -9.06 -4.98 10.75
N ALA A 72 -8.83 -5.16 9.46
CA ALA A 72 -9.48 -4.42 8.39
C ALA A 72 -10.51 -5.32 7.69
N PRO A 73 -11.80 -5.24 8.09
CA PRO A 73 -12.84 -6.01 7.43
C PRO A 73 -13.05 -5.52 6.00
N LEU A 74 -13.08 -6.46 5.05
CA LEU A 74 -13.40 -6.18 3.65
C LEU A 74 -14.74 -6.79 3.25
N ARG A 75 -15.39 -6.20 2.24
CA ARG A 75 -16.45 -6.91 1.52
C ARG A 75 -15.79 -7.92 0.59
N SER A 76 -16.35 -9.13 0.53
CA SER A 76 -15.86 -10.15 -0.41
C SER A 76 -15.78 -9.60 -1.84
N GLY A 77 -14.63 -9.82 -2.50
CA GLY A 77 -14.36 -9.35 -3.86
C GLY A 77 -13.89 -7.91 -3.98
N THR A 78 -13.63 -7.21 -2.87
CA THR A 78 -13.16 -5.79 -2.88
C THR A 78 -11.67 -5.61 -2.65
N ASP A 79 -10.89 -6.69 -2.67
CA ASP A 79 -9.44 -6.68 -2.42
C ASP A 79 -8.67 -5.78 -3.40
N ILE A 80 -9.10 -5.72 -4.67
CA ILE A 80 -8.47 -4.86 -5.67
C ILE A 80 -8.67 -3.36 -5.36
N VAL A 81 -9.82 -3.00 -4.78
CA VAL A 81 -10.12 -1.62 -4.39
C VAL A 81 -9.30 -1.25 -3.16
N PHE A 82 -9.18 -2.17 -2.19
CA PHE A 82 -8.34 -1.98 -1.02
C PHE A 82 -6.87 -1.75 -1.40
N LEU A 83 -6.30 -2.63 -2.23
CA LEU A 83 -4.94 -2.48 -2.75
C LEU A 83 -4.76 -1.20 -3.57
N GLY A 84 -5.72 -0.87 -4.43
CA GLY A 84 -5.71 0.37 -5.21
C GLY A 84 -5.72 1.62 -4.33
N GLY A 85 -6.49 1.61 -3.23
CA GLY A 85 -6.51 2.67 -2.23
C GLY A 85 -5.17 2.84 -1.51
N MET A 86 -4.52 1.73 -1.13
CA MET A 86 -3.18 1.78 -0.54
C MET A 86 -2.15 2.36 -1.51
N ILE A 87 -2.16 1.91 -2.77
CA ILE A 87 -1.25 2.42 -3.81
C ILE A 87 -1.48 3.92 -4.01
N TYR A 88 -2.74 4.35 -4.13
CA TYR A 88 -3.08 5.76 -4.25
C TYR A 88 -2.52 6.57 -3.08
N GLN A 89 -2.70 6.12 -1.85
CA GLN A 89 -2.20 6.82 -0.66
C GLN A 89 -0.68 6.91 -0.65
N VAL A 90 0.03 5.84 -1.05
CA VAL A 90 1.49 5.81 -1.15
C VAL A 90 1.99 6.81 -2.19
N LEU A 91 1.35 6.88 -3.36
CA LEU A 91 1.71 7.81 -4.44
C LEU A 91 1.37 9.26 -4.08
N ALA A 92 0.17 9.51 -3.53
CA ALA A 92 -0.29 10.84 -3.15
C ALA A 92 0.54 11.46 -2.02
N SER A 93 1.14 10.62 -1.17
CA SER A 93 2.02 11.07 -0.08
C SER A 93 3.52 11.02 -0.42
N ASP A 94 3.90 10.62 -1.64
CA ASP A 94 5.28 10.44 -2.08
C ASP A 94 6.10 9.52 -1.16
N ARG A 95 5.46 8.47 -0.63
CA ARG A 95 6.04 7.51 0.34
C ARG A 95 6.41 6.16 -0.30
N PHE A 96 6.98 6.20 -1.49
CA PHE A 96 7.52 5.02 -2.17
C PHE A 96 9.03 5.15 -2.38
N GLN A 97 9.71 4.02 -2.54
CA GLN A 97 11.14 4.03 -2.85
C GLN A 97 11.34 4.32 -4.33
N ARG A 98 11.64 5.59 -4.65
CA ARG A 98 11.68 6.07 -6.03
C ARG A 98 12.78 5.41 -6.85
N GLU A 99 13.97 5.27 -6.27
CA GLU A 99 15.12 4.60 -6.91
C GLU A 99 14.78 3.15 -7.22
N TYR A 100 14.14 2.45 -6.29
CA TYR A 100 13.74 1.06 -6.51
C TYR A 100 12.73 0.93 -7.66
N VAL A 101 11.73 1.81 -7.69
CA VAL A 101 10.68 1.80 -8.72
C VAL A 101 11.27 2.10 -10.11
N VAL A 102 12.20 3.05 -10.22
CA VAL A 102 12.79 3.43 -11.52
C VAL A 102 13.75 2.35 -12.05
N GLU A 103 14.60 1.82 -11.18
CA GLU A 103 15.73 0.94 -11.58
C GLU A 103 15.36 -0.54 -11.66
N TYR A 104 14.39 -1.00 -10.85
CA TYR A 104 14.08 -2.42 -10.69
C TYR A 104 12.65 -2.79 -11.05
N THR A 105 11.90 -1.88 -11.68
CA THR A 105 10.54 -2.16 -12.18
C THR A 105 10.33 -1.60 -13.58
N ASN A 106 9.18 -1.91 -14.15
CA ASN A 106 8.83 -1.52 -15.51
C ASN A 106 8.28 -0.07 -15.59
N ALA A 107 8.31 0.68 -14.48
CA ALA A 107 7.64 1.98 -14.39
C ALA A 107 8.28 3.08 -15.27
N SER A 108 9.57 2.95 -15.59
CA SER A 108 10.29 3.90 -16.46
C SER A 108 10.02 3.67 -17.94
N PHE A 109 9.46 2.53 -18.33
CA PHE A 109 9.04 2.29 -19.70
C PHE A 109 7.80 3.13 -19.99
N LEU A 110 7.93 4.07 -20.94
CA LEU A 110 6.81 4.85 -21.43
C LEU A 110 5.76 3.90 -22.01
N LEU A 111 4.61 3.80 -21.34
CA LEU A 111 3.38 3.40 -21.99
C LEU A 111 3.11 4.47 -23.07
N ASP A 112 2.74 4.03 -24.28
CA ASP A 112 2.43 4.88 -25.43
C ASP A 112 1.79 6.22 -24.98
N PRO A 113 2.29 7.40 -25.40
CA PRO A 113 1.71 8.69 -25.02
C PRO A 113 0.21 8.82 -25.34
N ALA A 114 -0.33 8.02 -26.27
CA ALA A 114 -1.75 7.92 -26.57
C ALA A 114 -2.55 7.08 -25.55
N PHE A 115 -1.87 6.35 -24.68
CA PHE A 115 -2.46 5.53 -23.62
C PHE A 115 -2.97 6.42 -22.47
N GLY A 116 -4.26 6.72 -22.51
CA GLY A 116 -4.97 7.41 -21.43
C GLY A 116 -6.03 6.50 -20.80
N PHE A 117 -6.24 6.64 -19.49
CA PHE A 117 -7.38 6.03 -18.82
C PHE A 117 -8.64 6.80 -19.19
N LYS A 118 -9.44 6.28 -20.13
CA LYS A 118 -10.79 6.79 -20.37
C LYS A 118 -11.68 6.27 -19.25
N GLU A 119 -12.24 7.16 -18.44
CA GLU A 119 -13.27 6.73 -17.50
C GLU A 119 -14.39 6.01 -18.28
N PRO A 120 -14.79 4.81 -17.85
CA PRO A 120 -15.91 4.14 -18.48
C PRO A 120 -17.14 5.02 -18.28
N SER A 121 -17.73 5.45 -19.39
CA SER A 121 -18.96 6.24 -19.41
C SER A 121 -20.10 5.42 -18.78
N GLY A 122 -20.25 5.46 -17.45
CA GLY A 122 -21.42 4.86 -16.79
C GLY A 122 -21.26 4.28 -15.38
N SER A 123 -20.06 4.10 -14.81
CA SER A 123 -19.98 3.57 -13.43
C SER A 123 -19.99 4.70 -12.40
N ARG A 124 -21.19 5.13 -12.00
CA ARG A 124 -21.37 5.93 -10.78
C ARG A 124 -21.07 5.06 -9.56
N THR A 125 -19.81 4.94 -9.16
CA THR A 125 -19.46 4.59 -7.77
C THR A 125 -19.79 5.80 -6.90
N ALA A 126 -20.60 5.56 -5.87
CA ALA A 126 -21.18 6.57 -5.00
C ALA A 126 -20.13 7.29 -4.15
N THR A 127 -19.43 8.23 -4.76
CA THR A 127 -18.79 9.37 -4.08
C THR A 127 -18.80 10.49 -5.10
N SER A 128 -19.84 11.31 -5.07
CA SER A 128 -19.89 12.56 -5.83
C SER A 128 -19.01 13.59 -5.11
N PRO A 129 -17.85 14.02 -5.66
CA PRO A 129 -17.21 15.24 -5.22
C PRO A 129 -17.87 16.37 -6.02
N GLY A 130 -18.84 17.04 -5.41
CA GLY A 130 -19.39 18.27 -5.94
C GLY A 130 -18.26 19.25 -6.28
N GLY A 131 -18.25 19.69 -7.54
CA GLY A 131 -17.48 20.77 -8.15
C GLY A 131 -16.42 21.49 -7.33
N ILE A 132 -15.15 21.22 -7.65
CA ILE A 132 -14.08 22.23 -7.53
C ILE A 132 -13.64 22.59 -8.94
N ARG A 133 -14.32 23.61 -9.49
CA ARG A 133 -13.97 24.25 -10.76
C ARG A 133 -12.65 25.00 -10.55
N ARG A 134 -11.52 24.41 -10.94
CA ARG A 134 -10.21 25.11 -10.93
C ARG A 134 -10.30 26.32 -11.87
N ARG A 135 -10.42 27.53 -11.31
CA ARG A 135 -10.15 28.77 -12.05
C ARG A 135 -8.66 28.79 -12.38
N ARG A 136 -8.31 29.08 -13.64
CA ARG A 136 -6.93 29.31 -14.09
C ARG A 136 -6.26 30.36 -13.19
N PRO A 137 -5.02 30.15 -12.71
CA PRO A 137 -4.32 31.22 -12.01
C PRO A 137 -3.91 32.29 -13.03
N THR A 138 -4.52 33.46 -12.89
CA THR A 138 -4.05 34.72 -13.48
C THR A 138 -2.67 35.04 -12.90
N THR A 139 -1.74 35.37 -13.80
CA THR A 139 -0.37 35.84 -13.54
C THR A 139 -0.29 36.88 -12.42
N ALA A 140 0.55 36.63 -11.42
CA ALA A 140 0.93 37.61 -10.39
C ALA A 140 2.35 38.17 -10.68
N PRO A 141 2.59 39.48 -10.50
CA PRO A 141 3.88 40.12 -10.78
C PRO A 141 4.92 39.87 -9.67
N PRO A 142 6.23 40.10 -9.93
CA PRO A 142 7.31 39.68 -9.06
C PRO A 142 7.51 40.65 -7.89
N GLY A 143 7.65 40.10 -6.68
CA GLY A 143 8.08 40.85 -5.49
C GLY A 143 7.14 40.71 -4.30
N SER A 144 7.22 39.60 -3.58
CA SER A 144 7.02 39.62 -2.13
C SER A 144 7.79 38.49 -1.47
N THR A 145 8.77 38.89 -0.66
CA THR A 145 9.58 38.04 0.20
C THR A 145 8.78 37.76 1.46
N SER A 146 8.63 36.49 1.85
CA SER A 146 8.25 36.12 3.22
C SER A 146 9.15 34.99 3.71
N LEU A 147 10.05 35.35 4.62
CA LEU A 147 10.88 34.47 5.43
C LEU A 147 10.03 33.65 6.42
N THR A 148 10.56 32.46 6.76
CA THR A 148 10.59 31.74 8.06
C THR A 148 10.25 30.23 7.93
N PRO A 149 10.65 29.38 8.89
CA PRO A 149 12.01 28.91 9.10
C PRO A 149 12.14 27.39 8.80
N ARG A 150 13.23 27.01 8.13
CA ARG A 150 13.59 25.60 7.91
C ARG A 150 14.11 25.00 9.21
N GLY A 151 13.28 24.18 9.86
CA GLY A 151 13.64 23.52 11.10
C GLY A 151 12.68 22.41 11.46
N THR A 152 12.74 21.26 10.77
CA THR A 152 12.33 19.98 11.38
C THR A 152 13.10 18.84 10.74
N ARG A 153 14.19 18.44 11.40
CA ARG A 153 14.80 17.12 11.21
C ARG A 153 13.84 16.09 11.82
N PHE A 154 13.28 15.18 11.03
CA PHE A 154 12.62 14.01 11.57
C PHE A 154 13.52 12.80 11.41
N ARG A 155 14.11 12.38 12.54
CA ARG A 155 14.91 11.17 12.70
C ARG A 155 14.04 10.19 13.48
N ILE A 156 13.61 9.09 12.86
CA ILE A 156 12.98 7.99 13.59
C ILE A 156 14.11 7.13 14.15
N ARG A 157 14.33 7.23 15.46
CA ARG A 157 14.93 6.18 16.31
C ARG A 157 14.12 6.14 17.60
N ARG A 158 13.96 4.92 18.12
CA ARG A 158 13.23 4.50 19.32
C ARG A 158 13.11 5.56 20.42
#